data_AF-A0A177ZTG3-F1
#
_entry.id   AF-A0A177ZTG3-F1
#
_cell.length_a   1.000
_cell.length_b   1.000
_cell.length_c   1.000
_cell.angle_alpha   90.00
_cell.angle_beta   90.00
_cell.angle_gamma   90.00
#
_symmetry.space_group_name_H-M   'P 1'
#
loop_
_entity.id
_entity.type
_entity.pdbx_description
1 polymer ?
#
loop_
_entity_poly.entity_id
_entity_poly.type
_entity_poly.pdbx_seq_one_letter_code
_entity_poly.pdbx_strand_id
1 'polypeptide(L)'
;MNKNPFIAFLLAFFPGGGLMYLGKVLRGLFYTATVIIIPIFTITLAMIFGNDVLLLFSFGALLLYIINFVDTVITASKLYQHENRNSTNESEERPHDSERFFTIILSIVPGLGHFQLGLVYRGMTLLVAFFGAGIMIFFVTLMTGRSEFLIFLAALPIIWFFGFFDALKQLEKKQRGEELEDKSILEDLENRNVEGRKSKAIATLLAIIPGAGHLYLGLQKRGIQLMAAFLFSIYILDVLRLGIFLFIVPIIWFFSFFDGLQKAGKSEQELAHEDVPLISFFLNHQRWVGIGLIVLGLYYIGVNVILPVAEPFIHRWFSIDITYWFREYIQSAFICLLLIGGGIKLLTGKKEKSNQKQEEAK
;
A
#
# COMPACT_ATOMS: atom_id res chain seq x y z
N MET A 1 -36.16 -6.29 -25.83
CA MET A 1 -36.88 -5.73 -24.67
C MET A 1 -35.83 -5.12 -23.78
N ASN A 2 -35.78 -3.78 -23.70
CA ASN A 2 -34.78 -3.06 -22.91
C ASN A 2 -34.96 -3.40 -21.42
N LYS A 3 -34.22 -4.39 -20.94
CA LYS A 3 -34.30 -4.90 -19.57
C LYS A 3 -33.30 -4.18 -18.68
N ASN A 4 -33.74 -3.17 -17.94
CA ASN A 4 -32.89 -2.29 -17.13
C ASN A 4 -31.82 -3.07 -16.30
N PRO A 5 -30.52 -2.73 -16.42
CA PRO A 5 -29.46 -3.50 -15.77
C PRO A 5 -29.44 -3.31 -14.26
N PHE A 6 -29.88 -2.16 -13.78
CA PHE A 6 -30.04 -1.90 -12.36
C PHE A 6 -31.11 -2.80 -11.75
N ILE A 7 -32.21 -3.06 -12.46
CA ILE A 7 -33.25 -4.00 -12.02
C ILE A 7 -32.70 -5.42 -12.00
N ALA A 8 -31.93 -5.83 -13.02
CA ALA A 8 -31.28 -7.13 -13.03
C ALA A 8 -30.33 -7.32 -11.83
N PHE A 9 -29.58 -6.28 -11.48
CA PHE A 9 -28.71 -6.26 -10.30
C PHE A 9 -29.49 -6.32 -8.99
N LEU A 10 -30.54 -5.52 -8.81
CA LEU A 10 -31.40 -5.57 -7.62
C LEU A 10 -32.05 -6.94 -7.45
N LEU A 11 -32.48 -7.55 -8.55
CA LEU A 11 -33.04 -8.91 -8.53
C LEU A 11 -31.99 -9.99 -8.23
N ALA A 12 -30.70 -9.71 -8.35
CA ALA A 12 -29.64 -10.66 -7.98
C ALA A 12 -29.58 -10.93 -6.46
N PHE A 13 -30.14 -10.03 -5.63
CA PHE A 13 -30.30 -10.26 -4.18
C PHE A 13 -31.18 -11.47 -3.88
N PHE A 14 -32.11 -11.78 -4.78
CA PHE A 14 -32.81 -13.06 -4.80
C PHE A 14 -31.99 -14.02 -5.65
N PRO A 15 -31.42 -15.10 -5.10
CA PRO A 15 -30.55 -16.02 -5.83
C PRO A 15 -31.21 -16.49 -7.13
N GLY A 16 -30.58 -16.20 -8.27
CA GLY A 16 -31.08 -16.52 -9.60
C GLY A 16 -32.09 -15.52 -10.21
N GLY A 17 -32.68 -14.61 -9.43
CA GLY A 17 -33.71 -13.69 -9.88
C GLY A 17 -33.24 -12.74 -10.99
N GLY A 18 -32.04 -12.19 -10.86
CA GLY A 18 -31.45 -11.32 -11.89
C GLY A 18 -31.18 -12.06 -13.21
N LEU A 19 -30.68 -13.29 -13.16
CA LEU A 19 -30.46 -14.12 -14.36
C LEU A 19 -31.76 -14.55 -15.03
N MET A 20 -32.79 -14.87 -14.25
CA MET A 20 -34.13 -15.14 -14.79
C MET A 20 -34.70 -13.90 -15.48
N TYR A 21 -34.56 -12.73 -14.84
CA TYR A 21 -34.95 -11.45 -15.45
C TYR A 21 -34.25 -11.25 -16.79
N LEU A 22 -32.95 -11.53 -16.89
CA LEU A 22 -32.19 -11.43 -18.15
C LEU A 22 -32.50 -12.53 -19.18
N GLY A 23 -33.40 -13.49 -18.87
CA GLY A 23 -33.80 -14.58 -19.77
C GLY A 23 -32.92 -15.82 -19.69
N LYS A 24 -31.94 -15.88 -18.77
CA LYS A 24 -31.12 -17.08 -18.50
C LYS A 24 -31.75 -17.93 -17.39
N VAL A 25 -32.99 -18.39 -17.63
CA VAL A 25 -33.84 -19.06 -16.63
C VAL A 25 -33.17 -20.28 -16.00
N LEU A 26 -32.53 -21.15 -16.80
CA LEU A 26 -31.91 -22.38 -16.29
C LEU A 26 -30.78 -22.09 -15.29
N ARG A 27 -29.93 -21.10 -15.57
CA ARG A 27 -28.86 -20.67 -14.67
C ARG A 27 -29.44 -20.00 -13.41
N GLY A 28 -30.48 -19.19 -13.58
CA GLY A 28 -31.19 -18.60 -12.45
C GLY A 28 -31.75 -19.67 -11.51
N LEU A 29 -32.49 -20.65 -12.05
CA LEU A 29 -33.07 -21.75 -11.27
C LEU A 29 -31.99 -22.58 -10.55
N PHE A 30 -30.84 -22.78 -11.18
CA PHE A 30 -29.70 -23.43 -10.53
C PHE A 30 -29.29 -22.69 -9.25
N TYR A 31 -29.01 -21.39 -9.32
CA TYR A 31 -28.63 -20.62 -8.12
C TYR A 31 -29.74 -20.58 -7.06
N THR A 32 -31.00 -20.46 -7.47
CA THR A 32 -32.14 -20.51 -6.54
C THR A 32 -32.18 -21.85 -5.80
N ALA A 33 -32.08 -22.96 -6.52
CA ALA A 33 -32.08 -24.29 -5.94
C ALA A 33 -30.88 -24.49 -5.01
N THR A 34 -29.68 -24.10 -5.44
CA THR A 34 -28.45 -24.27 -4.65
C THR A 34 -28.49 -23.50 -3.33
N VAL A 35 -28.94 -22.24 -3.33
CA VAL A 35 -28.99 -21.43 -2.10
C VAL A 35 -30.10 -21.89 -1.14
N ILE A 36 -31.14 -22.57 -1.62
CA ILE A 36 -32.18 -23.17 -0.76
C ILE A 36 -31.74 -24.54 -0.22
N ILE A 37 -31.17 -25.38 -1.08
CA ILE A 37 -30.82 -26.77 -0.75
C ILE A 37 -29.63 -26.84 0.21
N ILE A 38 -28.59 -26.03 0.01
CA ILE A 38 -27.37 -26.10 0.84
C ILE A 38 -27.66 -25.83 2.32
N PRO A 39 -28.38 -24.77 2.73
CA PRO A 39 -28.69 -24.54 4.14
C PRO A 39 -29.50 -25.68 4.77
N ILE A 40 -30.52 -26.20 4.06
CA ILE A 40 -31.34 -27.33 4.54
C ILE A 40 -30.45 -28.56 4.74
N PHE A 41 -29.65 -28.90 3.73
CA PHE A 41 -28.70 -30.00 3.78
C PHE A 41 -27.69 -29.83 4.92
N THR A 42 -27.18 -28.61 5.13
CA THR A 42 -26.23 -28.28 6.20
C THR A 42 -26.84 -28.51 7.58
N ILE A 43 -28.08 -28.08 7.81
CA ILE A 43 -28.78 -28.27 9.09
C ILE A 43 -28.99 -29.77 9.34
N THR A 44 -29.45 -30.52 8.35
CA THR A 44 -29.62 -31.98 8.47
C THR A 44 -28.31 -32.67 8.79
N LEU A 45 -27.22 -32.29 8.12
CA LEU A 45 -25.91 -32.91 8.34
C LEU A 45 -25.32 -32.52 9.70
N ALA A 46 -25.56 -31.29 10.17
CA ALA A 46 -25.17 -30.84 11.50
C ALA A 46 -25.89 -31.61 12.62
N MET A 47 -27.15 -32.01 12.41
CA MET A 47 -27.88 -32.87 13.36
C MET A 47 -27.28 -34.28 13.45
N ILE A 48 -26.62 -34.77 12.40
CA ILE A 48 -26.06 -36.14 12.33
C ILE A 48 -24.59 -36.16 12.78
N PHE A 49 -23.78 -35.19 12.34
CA PHE A 49 -22.33 -35.18 12.50
C PHE A 49 -21.81 -34.09 13.45
N GLY A 50 -22.69 -33.27 14.02
CA GLY A 50 -22.33 -32.18 14.93
C GLY A 50 -22.06 -30.84 14.22
N ASN A 51 -21.72 -29.83 15.01
CA ASN A 51 -21.66 -28.43 14.56
C ASN A 51 -20.46 -28.10 13.64
N ASP A 52 -19.44 -28.96 13.60
CA ASP A 52 -18.22 -28.72 12.81
C ASP A 52 -18.50 -28.59 11.31
N VAL A 53 -19.56 -29.26 10.85
CA VAL A 53 -19.95 -29.27 9.44
C VAL A 53 -20.71 -27.99 9.06
N LEU A 54 -21.32 -27.31 10.03
CA LEU A 54 -22.12 -26.12 9.78
C LEU A 54 -21.29 -24.98 9.20
N LEU A 55 -20.07 -24.79 9.70
CA LEU A 55 -19.20 -23.69 9.27
C LEU A 55 -18.75 -23.88 7.81
N LEU A 56 -18.30 -25.09 7.45
CA LEU A 56 -17.81 -25.41 6.11
C LEU A 56 -18.88 -25.19 5.03
N PHE A 57 -20.07 -25.75 5.21
CA PHE A 57 -21.13 -25.64 4.20
C PHE A 57 -21.81 -24.27 4.19
N SER A 58 -21.90 -23.58 5.34
CA SER A 58 -22.37 -22.18 5.38
C SER A 58 -21.45 -21.26 4.59
N PHE A 59 -20.13 -21.46 4.71
CA PHE A 59 -19.15 -20.72 3.91
C PHE A 59 -19.29 -21.01 2.41
N GLY A 60 -19.48 -22.29 2.03
CA GLY A 60 -19.76 -22.67 0.64
C GLY A 60 -21.04 -22.04 0.08
N ALA A 61 -22.12 -21.99 0.85
CA ALA A 61 -23.38 -21.34 0.46
C ALA A 61 -23.19 -19.84 0.23
N LEU A 62 -22.43 -19.17 1.11
CA LEU A 62 -22.11 -17.75 0.98
C LEU A 62 -21.30 -17.47 -0.29
N LEU A 63 -20.30 -18.30 -0.61
CA LEU A 63 -19.54 -18.16 -1.85
C LEU A 63 -20.43 -18.30 -3.09
N LEU A 64 -21.33 -19.29 -3.11
CA LEU A 64 -22.25 -19.50 -4.23
C LEU A 64 -23.25 -18.35 -4.38
N TYR A 65 -23.68 -17.75 -3.28
CA TYR A 65 -24.49 -16.53 -3.28
C TYR A 65 -23.73 -15.35 -3.93
N ILE A 66 -22.45 -15.15 -3.58
CA ILE A 66 -21.61 -14.11 -4.21
C ILE A 66 -21.41 -14.40 -5.71
N ILE A 67 -21.16 -15.65 -6.09
CA ILE A 67 -20.99 -16.05 -7.49
C ILE A 67 -22.25 -15.71 -8.31
N ASN A 68 -23.44 -15.92 -7.76
CA ASN A 68 -24.70 -15.53 -8.41
C ASN A 68 -24.75 -14.02 -8.73
N PHE A 69 -24.30 -13.15 -7.82
CA PHE A 69 -24.21 -11.70 -8.07
C PHE A 69 -23.27 -11.40 -9.23
N VAL A 70 -22.07 -11.96 -9.19
CA VAL A 70 -21.03 -11.74 -10.19
C VAL A 70 -21.50 -12.22 -11.57
N ASP A 71 -22.08 -13.41 -11.67
CA ASP A 71 -22.60 -13.97 -12.93
C ASP A 71 -23.75 -13.11 -13.49
N THR A 72 -24.64 -12.62 -12.62
CA THR A 72 -25.71 -11.70 -13.04
C THR A 72 -25.15 -10.41 -13.62
N VAL A 73 -24.21 -9.75 -12.94
CA VAL A 73 -23.60 -8.50 -13.40
C VAL A 73 -22.87 -8.69 -14.73
N ILE A 74 -22.06 -9.73 -14.86
CA ILE A 74 -21.32 -10.04 -16.09
C ILE A 74 -22.28 -10.35 -17.24
N THR A 75 -23.30 -11.16 -16.99
CA THR A 75 -24.30 -11.52 -18.01
C THR A 75 -25.10 -10.30 -18.46
N ALA A 76 -25.51 -9.45 -17.52
CA ALA A 76 -26.22 -8.20 -17.81
C ALA A 76 -25.35 -7.28 -18.67
N SER A 77 -24.09 -7.08 -18.27
CA SER A 77 -23.12 -6.26 -19.01
C SER A 77 -22.96 -6.73 -20.46
N LYS A 78 -22.77 -8.05 -20.70
CA LYS A 78 -22.57 -8.61 -22.03
C LYS A 78 -23.80 -8.45 -22.93
N LEU A 79 -25.00 -8.68 -22.40
CA LEU A 79 -26.25 -8.49 -23.13
C LEU A 79 -26.43 -7.03 -23.55
N TYR A 80 -26.15 -6.11 -22.62
CA TYR A 80 -26.18 -4.67 -22.89
C TYR A 80 -25.18 -4.23 -23.95
N GLN A 81 -23.93 -4.71 -23.90
CA GLN A 81 -22.93 -4.40 -24.93
C GLN A 81 -23.32 -4.94 -26.32
N HIS A 82 -23.93 -6.11 -26.39
CA HIS A 82 -24.35 -6.72 -27.66
C HIS A 82 -25.55 -5.98 -28.28
N GLU A 83 -26.53 -5.60 -27.47
CA GLU A 83 -27.69 -4.80 -27.91
C GLU A 83 -27.21 -3.44 -28.47
N ASN A 84 -26.23 -2.80 -27.81
CA ASN A 84 -25.64 -1.53 -28.25
C ASN A 84 -24.80 -1.61 -29.53
N ARG A 85 -24.23 -2.78 -29.87
CA ARG A 85 -23.45 -2.98 -31.11
C ARG A 85 -24.33 -3.16 -32.34
N ASN A 86 -25.57 -3.63 -32.16
CA ASN A 86 -26.49 -3.96 -33.24
C ASN A 86 -27.52 -2.85 -33.53
N SER A 87 -27.64 -1.84 -32.68
CA SER A 87 -28.47 -0.64 -32.89
C SER A 87 -27.75 0.38 -33.78
N THR A 88 -27.80 0.16 -35.10
CA THR A 88 -27.18 1.03 -36.12
C THR A 88 -28.03 2.25 -36.52
N ASN A 89 -29.21 2.47 -35.91
CA ASN A 89 -30.11 3.55 -36.32
C ASN A 89 -30.24 4.65 -35.25
N GLU A 90 -29.86 5.85 -35.68
CA GLU A 90 -30.27 7.20 -35.26
C GLU A 90 -31.01 7.38 -33.92
N SER A 91 -30.40 8.18 -33.05
CA SER A 91 -31.09 9.10 -32.11
C SER A 91 -31.71 8.54 -30.83
N GLU A 92 -31.34 7.35 -30.35
CA GLU A 92 -31.52 7.04 -28.92
C GLU A 92 -30.22 7.41 -28.19
N GLU A 93 -30.32 8.38 -27.27
CA GLU A 93 -29.25 8.76 -26.36
C GLU A 93 -28.57 7.50 -25.80
N ARG A 94 -27.27 7.35 -26.07
CA ARG A 94 -26.45 6.28 -25.47
C ARG A 94 -26.78 6.29 -23.97
N PRO A 95 -27.26 5.20 -23.35
CA PRO A 95 -27.55 5.20 -21.93
C PRO A 95 -26.20 5.15 -21.20
N HIS A 96 -25.55 6.30 -21.16
CA HIS A 96 -24.30 6.65 -20.51
C HIS A 96 -24.30 6.16 -19.05
N ASP A 97 -25.49 6.12 -18.45
CA ASP A 97 -25.75 5.61 -17.11
C ASP A 97 -25.54 4.10 -16.97
N SER A 98 -25.90 3.29 -17.96
CA SER A 98 -25.73 1.82 -17.90
C SER A 98 -24.26 1.43 -17.99
N GLU A 99 -23.50 2.04 -18.89
CA GLU A 99 -22.06 1.78 -19.01
C GLU A 99 -21.33 2.22 -17.73
N ARG A 100 -21.66 3.42 -17.21
CA ARG A 100 -21.14 3.91 -15.93
C ARG A 100 -21.45 2.97 -14.77
N PHE A 101 -22.70 2.51 -14.67
CA PHE A 101 -23.14 1.58 -13.64
C PHE A 101 -22.29 0.30 -13.64
N PHE A 102 -22.14 -0.35 -14.81
CA PHE A 102 -21.35 -1.57 -14.91
C PHE A 102 -19.86 -1.35 -14.64
N THR A 103 -19.28 -0.25 -15.12
CA THR A 103 -17.88 0.08 -14.83
C THR A 103 -17.66 0.26 -13.33
N ILE A 104 -18.56 0.94 -12.62
CA ILE A 104 -18.45 1.11 -11.15
C ILE A 104 -18.55 -0.24 -10.43
N ILE A 105 -19.59 -1.03 -10.72
CA ILE A 105 -19.83 -2.30 -10.03
C ILE A 105 -18.70 -3.30 -10.30
N LEU A 106 -18.25 -3.41 -11.54
CA LEU A 106 -17.15 -4.31 -11.89
C LEU A 106 -15.81 -3.84 -11.31
N SER A 107 -15.58 -2.53 -11.16
CA SER A 107 -14.35 -1.99 -10.55
C SER A 107 -14.19 -2.31 -9.06
N ILE A 108 -15.20 -2.87 -8.40
CA ILE A 108 -15.05 -3.47 -7.05
C ILE A 108 -13.99 -4.58 -7.09
N VAL A 109 -13.88 -5.32 -8.19
CA VAL A 109 -12.78 -6.26 -8.41
C VAL A 109 -11.73 -5.56 -9.28
N PRO A 110 -10.48 -5.43 -8.79
CA PRO A 110 -9.43 -4.73 -9.55
C PRO A 110 -9.27 -5.31 -10.96
N GLY A 111 -9.33 -4.42 -11.95
CA GLY A 111 -9.17 -4.75 -13.38
C GLY A 111 -10.44 -5.12 -14.14
N LEU A 112 -11.54 -5.54 -13.49
CA LEU A 112 -12.76 -5.93 -14.22
C LEU A 112 -13.51 -4.74 -14.83
N GLY A 113 -13.42 -3.55 -14.22
CA GLY A 113 -13.98 -2.31 -14.80
C GLY A 113 -13.34 -1.94 -16.14
N HIS A 114 -12.07 -2.26 -16.35
CA HIS A 114 -11.37 -2.04 -17.61
C HIS A 114 -11.84 -2.99 -18.71
N PHE A 115 -12.17 -4.24 -18.36
CA PHE A 115 -12.76 -5.18 -19.32
C PHE A 115 -14.11 -4.68 -19.83
N GLN A 116 -14.90 -4.00 -18.99
CA GLN A 116 -16.14 -3.36 -19.41
C GLN A 116 -15.91 -2.30 -20.50
N LEU A 117 -14.79 -1.59 -20.42
CA LEU A 117 -14.44 -0.54 -21.37
C LEU A 117 -13.75 -1.07 -22.64
N GLY A 118 -13.42 -2.36 -22.67
CA GLY A 118 -12.66 -3.01 -23.75
C GLY A 118 -11.14 -2.92 -23.58
N LEU A 119 -10.66 -2.51 -22.40
CA LEU A 119 -9.25 -2.35 -22.06
C LEU A 119 -8.72 -3.64 -21.39
N VAL A 120 -8.49 -4.68 -22.18
CA VAL A 120 -8.13 -6.03 -21.69
C VAL A 120 -6.73 -6.03 -21.10
N TYR A 121 -5.74 -5.47 -21.78
CA TYR A 121 -4.36 -5.46 -21.27
C TYR A 121 -4.27 -4.65 -19.97
N ARG A 122 -4.94 -3.50 -19.94
CA ARG A 122 -4.97 -2.62 -18.76
C ARG A 122 -5.60 -3.31 -17.54
N GLY A 123 -6.76 -3.95 -17.74
CA GLY A 123 -7.45 -4.69 -16.68
C GLY A 123 -6.66 -5.89 -16.17
N MET A 124 -6.03 -6.64 -17.09
CA MET A 124 -5.19 -7.79 -16.74
C MET A 124 -3.99 -7.38 -15.90
N THR A 125 -3.32 -6.27 -16.23
CA THR A 125 -2.19 -5.77 -15.42
C THR A 125 -2.60 -5.50 -13.97
N LEU A 126 -3.74 -4.84 -13.75
CA LEU A 126 -4.25 -4.56 -12.40
C LEU A 126 -4.66 -5.82 -11.65
N LEU A 127 -5.32 -6.75 -12.34
CA LEU A 127 -5.76 -8.01 -11.76
C LEU A 127 -4.54 -8.85 -11.31
N VAL A 128 -3.55 -8.99 -12.18
CA VAL A 128 -2.28 -9.69 -11.86
C VAL A 128 -1.52 -8.97 -10.74
N ALA A 129 -1.45 -7.63 -10.77
CA ALA A 129 -0.77 -6.87 -9.72
C ALA A 129 -1.44 -7.06 -8.35
N PHE A 130 -2.77 -6.97 -8.27
CA PHE A 130 -3.50 -7.10 -7.01
C PHE A 130 -3.45 -8.53 -6.46
N PHE A 131 -3.87 -9.53 -7.23
CA PHE A 131 -3.89 -10.91 -6.76
C PHE A 131 -2.49 -11.49 -6.61
N GLY A 132 -1.58 -11.16 -7.53
CA GLY A 132 -0.18 -11.56 -7.46
C GLY A 132 0.51 -11.02 -6.21
N ALA A 133 0.32 -9.73 -5.89
CA ALA A 133 0.85 -9.15 -4.65
C ALA A 133 0.24 -9.83 -3.41
N GLY A 134 -1.08 -10.04 -3.39
CA GLY A 134 -1.76 -10.70 -2.27
C GLY A 134 -1.23 -12.11 -2.03
N ILE A 135 -1.17 -12.93 -3.08
CA ILE A 135 -0.64 -14.31 -3.03
C ILE A 135 0.81 -14.30 -2.54
N MET A 136 1.65 -13.40 -3.06
CA MET A 136 3.05 -13.30 -2.66
C MET A 136 3.20 -12.93 -1.18
N ILE A 137 2.42 -11.97 -0.69
CA ILE A 137 2.44 -11.54 0.73
C ILE A 137 2.05 -12.72 1.64
N PHE A 138 0.96 -13.41 1.33
CA PHE A 138 0.54 -14.59 2.09
C PHE A 138 1.58 -15.70 2.00
N PHE A 139 2.13 -15.97 0.82
CA PHE A 139 3.16 -16.99 0.62
C PHE A 139 4.39 -16.71 1.50
N VAL A 140 4.93 -15.49 1.47
CA VAL A 140 6.07 -15.10 2.30
C VAL A 140 5.74 -15.19 3.79
N THR A 141 4.55 -14.71 4.20
CA THR A 141 4.10 -14.80 5.60
C THR A 141 4.05 -16.24 6.08
N LEU A 142 3.46 -17.14 5.28
CA LEU A 142 3.31 -18.56 5.61
C LEU A 142 4.66 -19.30 5.60
N MET A 143 5.53 -19.01 4.63
CA MET A 143 6.86 -19.63 4.52
C MET A 143 7.80 -19.20 5.65
N THR A 144 7.73 -17.94 6.06
CA THR A 144 8.63 -17.39 7.09
C THR A 144 8.08 -17.55 8.51
N GLY A 145 6.77 -17.76 8.67
CA GLY A 145 6.09 -17.77 9.96
C GLY A 145 6.06 -16.40 10.66
N ARG A 146 6.31 -15.31 9.90
CA ARG A 146 6.45 -13.94 10.40
C ARG A 146 5.22 -13.13 10.02
N SER A 147 4.37 -12.81 11.00
CA SER A 147 3.13 -12.04 10.78
C SER A 147 3.40 -10.58 10.38
N GLU A 148 4.62 -10.09 10.60
CA GLU A 148 5.07 -8.74 10.25
C GLU A 148 4.93 -8.47 8.74
N PHE A 149 5.06 -9.49 7.89
CA PHE A 149 4.86 -9.35 6.44
C PHE A 149 3.42 -9.00 6.05
N LEU A 150 2.43 -9.22 6.92
CA LEU A 150 1.04 -8.82 6.65
C LEU A 150 0.89 -7.30 6.55
N ILE A 151 1.84 -6.51 7.03
CA ILE A 151 1.82 -5.05 6.84
C ILE A 151 1.80 -4.67 5.35
N PHE A 152 2.39 -5.49 4.48
CA PHE A 152 2.40 -5.26 3.03
C PHE A 152 1.03 -5.44 2.39
N LEU A 153 0.06 -6.03 3.09
CA LEU A 153 -1.33 -6.11 2.63
C LEU A 153 -1.95 -4.72 2.43
N ALA A 154 -1.39 -3.69 3.08
CA ALA A 154 -1.75 -2.28 2.88
C ALA A 154 -1.52 -1.80 1.43
N ALA A 155 -0.68 -2.48 0.63
CA ALA A 155 -0.51 -2.17 -0.79
C ALA A 155 -1.74 -2.55 -1.64
N LEU A 156 -2.51 -3.57 -1.25
CA LEU A 156 -3.68 -4.04 -1.98
C LEU A 156 -4.78 -2.97 -2.13
N PRO A 157 -5.25 -2.29 -1.07
CA PRO A 157 -6.24 -1.23 -1.22
C PRO A 157 -5.71 -0.07 -2.06
N ILE A 158 -4.40 0.22 -2.04
CA ILE A 158 -3.79 1.27 -2.88
C ILE A 158 -3.89 0.88 -4.36
N ILE A 159 -3.52 -0.34 -4.72
CA ILE A 159 -3.63 -0.87 -6.09
C ILE A 159 -5.11 -0.87 -6.53
N TRP A 160 -6.02 -1.28 -5.65
CA TRP A 160 -7.46 -1.29 -5.92
C TRP A 160 -8.01 0.11 -6.17
N PHE A 161 -7.75 1.07 -5.28
CA PHE A 161 -8.21 2.46 -5.44
C PHE A 161 -7.66 3.07 -6.72
N PHE A 162 -6.38 2.85 -7.02
CA PHE A 162 -5.79 3.29 -8.27
C PHE A 162 -6.53 2.70 -9.47
N GLY A 163 -6.77 1.38 -9.49
CA GLY A 163 -7.52 0.72 -10.55
C GLY A 163 -8.96 1.23 -10.69
N PHE A 164 -9.64 1.47 -9.58
CA PHE A 164 -11.00 2.02 -9.55
C PHE A 164 -11.07 3.41 -10.18
N PHE A 165 -10.21 4.34 -9.74
CA PHE A 165 -10.16 5.70 -10.30
C PHE A 165 -9.71 5.71 -11.75
N ASP A 166 -8.80 4.82 -12.11
CA ASP A 166 -8.33 4.68 -13.48
C ASP A 166 -9.46 4.21 -14.42
N ALA A 167 -10.26 3.23 -14.01
CA ALA A 167 -11.45 2.80 -14.77
C ALA A 167 -12.47 3.95 -14.94
N LEU A 168 -12.71 4.74 -13.90
CA LEU A 168 -13.59 5.92 -14.00
C LEU A 168 -13.05 6.98 -14.97
N LYS A 169 -11.74 7.24 -14.93
CA LYS A 169 -11.11 8.19 -15.84
C LYS A 169 -11.20 7.73 -17.29
N GLN A 170 -11.00 6.45 -17.56
CA GLN A 170 -11.14 5.89 -18.91
C GLN A 170 -12.59 5.89 -19.39
N LEU A 171 -13.54 5.66 -18.48
CA LEU A 171 -14.96 5.83 -18.78
C LEU A 171 -15.27 7.28 -19.18
N GLU A 172 -14.84 8.28 -18.39
CA GLU A 172 -15.04 9.69 -18.74
C GLU A 172 -14.39 10.06 -20.09
N LYS A 173 -13.20 9.52 -20.36
CA LYS A 173 -12.51 9.69 -21.65
C LYS A 173 -13.37 9.18 -22.81
N LYS A 174 -13.89 7.97 -22.70
CA LYS A 174 -14.79 7.36 -23.68
C LYS A 174 -16.09 8.14 -23.84
N GLN A 175 -16.64 8.64 -22.74
CA GLN A 175 -17.87 9.43 -22.71
C GLN A 175 -17.73 10.78 -23.42
N ARG A 176 -16.54 11.40 -23.35
CA ARG A 176 -16.17 12.59 -24.13
C ARG A 176 -15.95 12.31 -25.63
N GLY A 177 -16.04 11.05 -26.06
CA GLY A 177 -15.83 10.63 -27.44
C GLY A 177 -14.36 10.45 -27.84
N GLU A 178 -13.43 10.45 -26.87
CA GLU A 178 -12.03 10.17 -27.15
C GLU A 178 -11.80 8.66 -27.34
N GLU A 179 -10.93 8.28 -28.28
CA GLU A 179 -10.59 6.87 -28.48
C GLU A 179 -9.78 6.32 -27.29
N LEU A 180 -10.13 5.09 -26.91
CA LEU A 180 -9.43 4.34 -25.87
C LEU A 180 -8.38 3.44 -26.52
N GLU A 181 -7.13 3.59 -26.09
CA GLU A 181 -6.04 2.70 -26.49
C GLU A 181 -5.87 1.60 -25.44
N ASP A 182 -5.94 0.33 -25.86
CA ASP A 182 -5.72 -0.82 -24.97
C ASP A 182 -4.23 -1.09 -24.77
N LYS A 183 -3.61 -0.27 -23.93
CA LYS A 183 -2.22 -0.42 -23.47
C LYS A 183 -2.19 -0.79 -22.00
N SER A 184 -1.14 -1.51 -21.59
CA SER A 184 -0.94 -1.80 -20.16
C SER A 184 -0.74 -0.50 -19.38
N ILE A 185 -1.07 -0.50 -18.09
CA ILE A 185 -0.84 0.68 -17.25
C ILE A 185 0.64 1.02 -17.20
N LEU A 186 1.51 0.00 -17.14
CA LEU A 186 2.96 0.19 -17.10
C LEU A 186 3.47 0.86 -18.38
N GLU A 187 2.92 0.49 -19.53
CA GLU A 187 3.26 1.09 -20.82
C GLU A 187 2.73 2.53 -20.97
N ASP A 188 1.50 2.82 -20.54
CA ASP A 188 0.96 4.20 -20.47
C ASP A 188 1.82 5.09 -19.56
N LEU A 189 2.37 4.49 -18.51
CA LEU A 189 3.26 5.12 -17.56
C LEU A 189 4.68 5.35 -18.11
N GLU A 190 5.17 4.44 -18.93
CA GLU A 190 6.46 4.52 -19.63
C GLU A 190 6.41 5.52 -20.79
N ASN A 191 5.34 5.49 -21.59
CA ASN A 191 5.16 6.40 -22.74
C ASN A 191 5.01 7.86 -22.31
N ARG A 192 4.49 8.14 -21.11
CA ARG A 192 4.54 9.49 -20.51
C ARG A 192 5.98 10.00 -20.31
N ASN A 193 6.96 9.12 -20.13
CA ASN A 193 8.37 9.50 -19.97
C ASN A 193 9.07 9.78 -21.31
N VAL A 194 8.46 9.51 -22.47
CA VAL A 194 9.08 9.75 -23.79
C VAL A 194 9.21 11.26 -24.10
N GLU A 195 8.38 12.10 -23.50
CA GLU A 195 8.56 13.56 -23.49
C GLU A 195 9.63 14.05 -22.48
N GLY A 196 10.37 13.14 -21.85
CA GLY A 196 11.35 13.45 -20.79
C GLY A 196 10.73 13.84 -19.45
N ARG A 197 9.40 13.89 -19.32
CA ARG A 197 8.74 14.31 -18.08
C ARG A 197 8.42 13.12 -17.17
N LYS A 198 9.08 13.05 -16.01
CA LYS A 198 8.75 12.08 -14.96
C LYS A 198 7.30 12.24 -14.49
N SER A 199 6.62 11.13 -14.22
CA SER A 199 5.22 11.15 -13.77
C SER A 199 5.11 11.61 -12.31
N LYS A 200 4.40 12.73 -12.09
CA LYS A 200 4.06 13.25 -10.76
C LYS A 200 3.36 12.21 -9.88
N ALA A 201 2.48 11.39 -10.47
CA ALA A 201 1.74 10.37 -9.73
C ALA A 201 2.66 9.27 -9.20
N ILE A 202 3.62 8.81 -10.02
CA ILE A 202 4.61 7.82 -9.59
C ILE A 202 5.53 8.40 -8.54
N ALA A 203 6.05 9.61 -8.78
CA ALA A 203 6.90 10.28 -7.82
C ALA A 203 6.22 10.44 -6.46
N THR A 204 4.92 10.73 -6.46
CA THR A 204 4.07 10.81 -5.25
C THR A 204 3.90 9.45 -4.57
N LEU A 205 3.61 8.40 -5.34
CA LEU A 205 3.47 7.04 -4.81
C LEU A 205 4.79 6.52 -4.23
N LEU A 206 5.90 6.74 -4.94
CA LEU A 206 7.24 6.39 -4.48
C LEU A 206 7.70 7.24 -3.30
N ALA A 207 7.19 8.46 -3.11
CA ALA A 207 7.54 9.30 -1.96
C ALA A 207 7.07 8.71 -0.62
N ILE A 208 6.12 7.76 -0.63
CA ILE A 208 5.74 6.98 0.56
C ILE A 208 6.95 6.21 1.12
N ILE A 209 7.86 5.78 0.26
CA ILE A 209 9.12 5.17 0.66
C ILE A 209 10.16 6.30 0.77
N PRO A 210 10.72 6.56 1.97
CA PRO A 210 11.67 7.66 2.14
C PRO A 210 12.84 7.58 1.15
N GLY A 211 13.04 8.66 0.39
CA GLY A 211 14.06 8.78 -0.64
C GLY A 211 13.74 8.17 -2.02
N ALA A 212 12.79 7.24 -2.15
CA ALA A 212 12.53 6.58 -3.43
C ALA A 212 11.89 7.52 -4.47
N GLY A 213 10.95 8.36 -4.04
CA GLY A 213 10.37 9.41 -4.91
C GLY A 213 11.42 10.37 -5.45
N HIS A 214 12.40 10.76 -4.63
CA HIS A 214 13.53 11.60 -5.03
C HIS A 214 14.43 10.93 -6.05
N LEU A 215 14.75 9.65 -5.85
CA LEU A 215 15.54 8.86 -6.81
C LEU A 215 14.85 8.79 -8.17
N TYR A 216 13.53 8.57 -8.21
CA TYR A 216 12.76 8.55 -9.45
C TYR A 216 12.76 9.89 -10.18
N LEU A 217 12.74 11.00 -9.43
CA LEU A 217 12.86 12.36 -9.93
C LEU A 217 14.31 12.76 -10.32
N GLY A 218 15.28 11.85 -10.21
CA GLY A 218 16.69 12.11 -10.55
C GLY A 218 17.51 12.77 -9.45
N LEU A 219 16.94 13.01 -8.26
CA LEU A 219 17.61 13.63 -7.11
C LEU A 219 18.37 12.57 -6.29
N GLN A 220 19.48 12.10 -6.86
CA GLN A 220 20.20 10.95 -6.32
C GLN A 220 20.77 11.22 -4.93
N LYS A 221 21.42 12.37 -4.73
CA LYS A 221 22.08 12.69 -3.46
C LYS A 221 21.06 12.82 -2.35
N ARG A 222 19.96 13.52 -2.64
CA ARG A 222 18.88 13.74 -1.68
C ARG A 222 18.15 12.44 -1.33
N GLY A 223 17.80 11.65 -2.35
CA GLY A 223 17.10 10.38 -2.18
C GLY A 223 17.88 9.38 -1.35
N ILE A 224 19.17 9.17 -1.65
CA ILE A 224 20.02 8.25 -0.88
C ILE A 224 20.18 8.72 0.57
N GLN A 225 20.34 10.02 0.80
CA GLN A 225 20.47 10.55 2.17
C GLN A 225 19.20 10.36 3.01
N LEU A 226 18.02 10.60 2.43
CA LEU A 226 16.75 10.38 3.11
C LEU A 226 16.49 8.91 3.39
N MET A 227 16.78 8.04 2.43
CA MET A 227 16.65 6.59 2.59
C MET A 227 17.61 6.08 3.67
N ALA A 228 18.86 6.52 3.64
CA ALA A 228 19.85 6.21 4.66
C ALA A 228 19.42 6.73 6.04
N ALA A 229 19.01 8.00 6.16
CA ALA A 229 18.57 8.58 7.43
C ALA A 229 17.39 7.81 8.04
N PHE A 230 16.41 7.43 7.22
CA PHE A 230 15.27 6.64 7.68
C PHE A 230 15.70 5.25 8.17
N LEU A 231 16.43 4.49 7.35
CA LEU A 231 16.86 3.13 7.70
C LEU A 231 17.83 3.10 8.88
N PHE A 232 18.83 3.99 8.90
CA PHE A 232 19.77 4.09 10.01
C PHE A 232 19.07 4.54 11.29
N SER A 233 18.09 5.44 11.22
CA SER A 233 17.34 5.84 12.42
C SER A 233 16.63 4.65 13.06
N ILE A 234 15.91 3.84 12.26
CA ILE A 234 15.24 2.63 12.76
C ILE A 234 16.28 1.67 13.38
N TYR A 235 17.36 1.40 12.67
CA TYR A 235 18.40 0.47 13.12
C TYR A 235 19.06 0.92 14.44
N ILE A 236 19.49 2.19 14.53
CA ILE A 236 20.14 2.72 15.74
C ILE A 236 19.17 2.75 16.90
N LEU A 237 17.92 3.15 16.68
CA LEU A 237 16.89 3.20 17.72
C LEU A 237 16.56 1.82 18.26
N ASP A 238 16.50 0.80 17.40
CA ASP A 238 16.28 -0.59 17.79
C ASP A 238 17.48 -1.16 18.57
N VAL A 239 18.70 -1.04 18.02
CA VAL A 239 19.94 -1.58 18.63
C VAL A 239 20.21 -0.95 20.00
N LEU A 240 20.01 0.36 20.13
CA LEU A 240 20.22 1.08 21.38
C LEU A 240 18.99 1.04 22.30
N ARG A 241 17.88 0.38 21.88
CA ARG A 241 16.59 0.34 22.60
C ARG A 241 16.09 1.72 23.01
N LEU A 242 16.26 2.69 22.13
CA LEU A 242 15.87 4.08 22.33
C LEU A 242 14.37 4.27 22.06
N GLY A 243 13.52 3.50 22.76
CA GLY A 243 12.07 3.48 22.54
C GLY A 243 11.42 4.87 22.59
N ILE A 244 11.87 5.72 23.52
CA ILE A 244 11.37 7.10 23.66
C ILE A 244 11.70 7.99 22.46
N PHE A 245 12.71 7.65 21.65
CA PHE A 245 13.10 8.39 20.45
C PHE A 245 12.50 7.80 19.17
N LEU A 246 11.64 6.78 19.26
CA LEU A 246 10.95 6.22 18.09
C LEU A 246 10.15 7.26 17.31
N PHE A 247 9.76 8.38 17.92
CA PHE A 247 9.11 9.50 17.24
C PHE A 247 9.99 10.17 16.16
N ILE A 248 11.31 9.98 16.16
CA ILE A 248 12.21 10.50 15.12
C ILE A 248 11.92 9.83 13.76
N VAL A 249 11.58 8.53 13.76
CA VAL A 249 11.30 7.76 12.54
C VAL A 249 10.13 8.38 11.74
N PRO A 250 8.92 8.60 12.33
CA PRO A 250 7.84 9.23 11.60
C PRO A 250 8.16 10.68 11.23
N ILE A 251 8.94 11.44 12.01
CA ILE A 251 9.37 12.80 11.62
C ILE A 251 10.20 12.77 10.32
N ILE A 252 11.22 11.90 10.25
CA ILE A 252 12.04 11.73 9.04
C ILE A 252 11.17 11.28 7.87
N TRP A 253 10.24 10.35 8.12
CA TRP A 253 9.30 9.87 7.11
C TRP A 253 8.42 11.00 6.56
N PHE A 254 7.74 11.77 7.42
CA PHE A 254 6.90 12.89 7.01
C PHE A 254 7.70 13.94 6.25
N PHE A 255 8.89 14.28 6.75
CA PHE A 255 9.79 15.19 6.06
C PHE A 255 10.10 14.68 4.65
N SER A 256 10.55 13.43 4.50
CA SER A 256 10.83 12.85 3.18
C SER A 256 9.59 12.80 2.28
N PHE A 257 8.43 12.44 2.83
CA PHE A 257 7.18 12.31 2.08
C PHE A 257 6.73 13.66 1.51
N PHE A 258 6.62 14.69 2.35
CA PHE A 258 6.24 16.03 1.91
C PHE A 258 7.29 16.65 0.98
N ASP A 259 8.57 16.40 1.25
CA ASP A 259 9.67 16.88 0.43
C ASP A 259 9.69 16.25 -0.97
N GLY A 260 9.25 14.99 -1.09
CA GLY A 260 9.05 14.29 -2.36
C GLY A 260 7.80 14.80 -3.11
N LEU A 261 6.68 14.98 -2.41
CA LEU A 261 5.44 15.55 -2.95
C LEU A 261 5.64 16.93 -3.57
N GLN A 262 6.37 17.81 -2.88
CA GLN A 262 6.65 19.16 -3.36
C GLN A 262 7.50 19.12 -4.64
N LYS A 263 8.49 18.23 -4.72
CA LYS A 263 9.38 18.10 -5.88
C LYS A 263 8.74 17.40 -7.06
N ALA A 264 7.77 16.52 -6.82
CA ALA A 264 6.98 15.90 -7.89
C ALA A 264 6.20 16.92 -8.73
N GLY A 265 6.02 18.15 -8.25
CA GLY A 265 5.39 19.25 -8.99
C GLY A 265 6.36 20.16 -9.76
N LYS A 266 7.68 19.97 -9.64
CA LYS A 266 8.70 20.84 -10.25
C LYS A 266 9.18 20.34 -11.61
N SER A 267 9.71 21.24 -12.43
CA SER A 267 10.31 20.89 -13.73
C SER A 267 11.67 20.19 -13.55
N GLU A 268 12.09 19.31 -14.47
CA GLU A 268 13.40 18.63 -14.39
C GLU A 268 14.58 19.62 -14.30
N GLN A 269 14.49 20.77 -14.98
CA GLN A 269 15.51 21.81 -14.92
C GLN A 269 15.62 22.45 -13.53
N GLU A 270 14.50 22.61 -12.83
CA GLU A 270 14.48 23.11 -11.44
C GLU A 270 15.04 22.07 -10.47
N LEU A 271 14.75 20.79 -10.71
CA LEU A 271 15.21 19.67 -9.89
C LEU A 271 16.73 19.47 -10.00
N ALA A 272 17.31 19.63 -11.19
CA ALA A 272 18.76 19.48 -11.40
C ALA A 272 19.59 20.47 -10.57
N HIS A 273 19.08 21.68 -10.33
CA HIS A 273 19.73 22.68 -9.48
C HIS A 273 19.53 22.42 -7.98
N GLU A 274 18.57 21.57 -7.60
CA GLU A 274 18.22 21.26 -6.21
C GLU A 274 18.77 19.92 -5.70
N ASP A 275 19.51 19.14 -6.51
CA ASP A 275 20.21 17.91 -6.07
C ASP A 275 21.50 18.23 -5.29
N VAL A 276 21.31 18.98 -4.21
CA VAL A 276 22.30 19.23 -3.18
C VAL A 276 22.07 18.26 -2.01
N PRO A 277 23.14 17.74 -1.39
CA PRO A 277 23.02 16.92 -0.19
C PRO A 277 22.31 17.72 0.91
N LEU A 278 21.18 17.20 1.40
CA LEU A 278 20.41 17.74 2.53
C LEU A 278 21.28 17.90 3.78
N ILE A 279 22.18 16.94 3.99
CA ILE A 279 23.13 16.95 5.10
C ILE A 279 24.54 16.95 4.49
N SER A 280 25.06 18.13 4.19
CA SER A 280 26.47 18.33 3.80
C SER A 280 27.44 17.98 4.94
N PHE A 281 26.94 17.83 6.18
CA PHE A 281 27.72 17.55 7.38
C PHE A 281 28.44 16.19 7.36
N PHE A 282 27.82 15.15 6.77
CA PHE A 282 28.37 13.79 6.77
C PHE A 282 29.58 13.64 5.85
N LEU A 283 29.62 14.35 4.72
CA LEU A 283 30.74 14.31 3.79
C LEU A 283 32.01 14.93 4.40
N ASN A 284 31.85 15.94 5.25
CA ASN A 284 32.99 16.61 5.91
C ASN A 284 33.41 15.94 7.25
N HIS A 285 32.61 15.02 7.80
CA HIS A 285 32.85 14.37 9.09
C HIS A 285 32.98 12.85 9.00
N GLN A 286 33.46 12.30 7.88
CA GLN A 286 33.67 10.85 7.68
C GLN A 286 34.43 10.18 8.84
N ARG A 287 35.37 10.88 9.48
CA ARG A 287 36.07 10.42 10.68
C ARG A 287 35.13 10.15 11.86
N TRP A 288 34.15 11.01 12.11
CA TRP A 288 33.18 10.84 13.19
C TRP A 288 32.16 9.74 12.89
N VAL A 289 31.78 9.60 11.63
CA VAL A 289 30.93 8.48 11.18
C VAL A 289 31.66 7.15 11.41
N GLY A 290 32.94 7.08 11.05
CA GLY A 290 33.79 5.91 11.30
C GLY A 290 33.95 5.60 12.79
N ILE A 291 34.19 6.62 13.62
CA ILE A 291 34.23 6.45 15.09
C ILE A 291 32.90 5.92 15.61
N GLY A 292 31.77 6.49 15.16
CA GLY A 292 30.43 6.04 15.53
C GLY A 292 30.20 4.58 15.19
N LEU A 293 30.58 4.14 13.98
CA LEU A 293 30.50 2.75 13.54
C LEU A 293 31.36 1.80 14.39
N ILE A 294 32.60 2.20 14.73
CA ILE A 294 33.47 1.39 15.60
C ILE A 294 32.87 1.24 16.99
N VAL A 295 32.42 2.34 17.59
CA VAL A 295 31.79 2.32 18.93
C VAL A 295 30.52 1.47 18.92
N LEU A 296 29.68 1.61 17.89
CA LEU A 296 28.46 0.82 17.73
C LEU A 296 28.79 -0.68 17.56
N GLY A 297 29.81 -1.02 16.77
CA GLY A 297 30.27 -2.39 16.57
C GLY A 297 30.80 -3.01 17.86
N LEU A 298 31.64 -2.29 18.61
CA LEU A 298 32.13 -2.74 19.92
C LEU A 298 30.99 -2.92 20.93
N TYR A 299 30.03 -1.99 20.96
CA TYR A 299 28.83 -2.12 21.77
C TYR A 299 28.05 -3.40 21.41
N TYR A 300 27.82 -3.66 20.13
CA TYR A 300 27.07 -4.83 19.68
C TYR A 300 27.77 -6.15 20.03
N ILE A 301 29.10 -6.23 19.83
CA ILE A 301 29.91 -7.37 20.25
C ILE A 301 29.84 -7.55 21.77
N GLY A 302 29.96 -6.46 22.53
CA GLY A 302 29.84 -6.47 23.98
C GLY A 302 28.53 -7.06 24.47
N VAL A 303 27.40 -6.60 23.93
CA VAL A 303 26.06 -6.95 24.41
C VAL A 303 25.56 -8.30 23.90
N ASN A 304 25.90 -8.67 22.66
CA ASN A 304 25.31 -9.86 22.02
C ASN A 304 26.28 -11.03 21.91
N VAL A 305 27.59 -10.84 22.15
CA VAL A 305 28.58 -11.91 22.14
C VAL A 305 29.25 -12.04 23.51
N ILE A 306 29.90 -10.98 24.00
CA ILE A 306 30.73 -11.06 25.21
C ILE A 306 29.87 -11.30 26.44
N LEU A 307 28.82 -10.51 26.66
CA LEU A 307 27.95 -10.64 27.84
C LEU A 307 27.28 -12.03 27.92
N PRO A 308 26.64 -12.56 26.87
CA PRO A 308 26.05 -13.91 26.90
C PRO A 308 27.08 -15.02 27.14
N VAL A 309 28.30 -14.88 26.60
CA VAL A 309 29.37 -15.86 26.83
C VAL A 309 29.89 -15.79 28.27
N ALA A 310 29.98 -14.59 28.84
CA ALA A 310 30.46 -14.38 30.20
C ALA A 310 29.40 -14.71 31.28
N GLU A 311 28.12 -14.64 30.94
CA GLU A 311 26.99 -14.81 31.87
C GLU A 311 27.04 -16.12 32.68
N PRO A 312 27.21 -17.33 32.09
CA PRO A 312 27.27 -18.57 32.86
C PRO A 312 28.43 -18.63 33.85
N PHE A 313 29.56 -18.01 33.50
CA PHE A 313 30.73 -17.94 34.38
C PHE A 313 30.46 -16.98 35.53
N ILE A 314 29.97 -15.77 35.25
CA ILE A 314 29.72 -14.76 36.29
C ILE A 314 28.61 -15.24 37.24
N HIS A 315 27.53 -15.82 36.73
CA HIS A 315 26.44 -16.35 37.55
C HIS A 315 26.92 -17.48 38.47
N ARG A 316 27.83 -18.35 38.02
CA ARG A 316 28.35 -19.44 38.86
C ARG A 316 29.19 -18.95 40.04
N TRP A 317 29.97 -17.89 39.85
CA TRP A 317 30.87 -17.38 40.89
C TRP A 317 30.22 -16.36 41.82
N PHE A 318 29.27 -15.57 41.31
CA PHE A 318 28.68 -14.44 42.03
C PHE A 318 27.15 -14.53 42.19
N SER A 319 26.47 -15.47 41.53
CA SER A 319 25.00 -15.63 41.54
C SER A 319 24.24 -14.36 41.14
N ILE A 320 24.83 -13.57 40.23
CA ILE A 320 24.25 -12.34 39.70
C ILE A 320 23.91 -12.52 38.22
N ASP A 321 22.69 -12.16 37.85
CA ASP A 321 22.22 -12.10 36.45
C ASP A 321 22.71 -10.81 35.77
N ILE A 322 23.98 -10.80 35.38
CA ILE A 322 24.63 -9.62 34.81
C ILE A 322 23.96 -9.14 33.52
N THR A 323 23.41 -10.06 32.73
CA THR A 323 22.70 -9.74 31.47
C THR A 323 21.43 -8.94 31.74
N TYR A 324 20.66 -9.33 32.76
CA TYR A 324 19.47 -8.59 33.18
C TYR A 324 19.85 -7.20 33.70
N TRP A 325 20.86 -7.12 34.56
CA TRP A 325 21.30 -5.84 35.12
C TRP A 325 21.80 -4.86 34.06
N PHE A 326 22.55 -5.37 33.07
CA PHE A 326 23.06 -4.55 32.00
C PHE A 326 21.96 -4.04 31.07
N ARG A 327 21.08 -4.94 30.60
CA ARG A 327 20.02 -4.59 29.63
C ARG A 327 18.93 -3.70 30.23
N GLU A 328 18.55 -3.94 31.49
CA GLU A 328 17.41 -3.23 32.08
C GLU A 328 17.83 -1.95 32.80
N TYR A 329 18.94 -1.97 33.56
CA TYR A 329 19.34 -0.81 34.36
C TYR A 329 20.45 0.01 33.72
N ILE A 330 21.56 -0.62 33.27
CA ILE A 330 22.71 0.14 32.75
C ILE A 330 22.37 0.82 31.43
N GLN A 331 21.74 0.09 30.50
CA GLN A 331 21.33 0.65 29.22
C GLN A 331 20.32 1.80 29.41
N SER A 332 19.29 1.60 30.24
CA SER A 332 18.31 2.63 30.57
C SER A 332 18.93 3.84 31.26
N ALA A 333 19.85 3.62 32.21
CA ALA A 333 20.57 4.70 32.90
C ALA A 333 21.42 5.53 31.93
N PHE A 334 22.09 4.89 30.97
CA PHE A 334 22.85 5.58 29.93
C PHE A 334 21.95 6.46 29.06
N ILE A 335 20.78 5.96 28.66
CA ILE A 335 19.80 6.72 27.88
C ILE A 335 19.29 7.93 28.67
N CYS A 336 18.95 7.73 29.96
CA CYS A 336 18.53 8.81 30.85
C CYS A 336 19.62 9.88 31.00
N LEU A 337 20.89 9.49 31.18
CA LEU A 337 22.02 10.41 31.24
C LEU A 337 22.20 11.19 29.94
N LEU A 338 22.04 10.53 28.78
CA LEU A 338 22.14 11.17 27.47
C LEU A 338 21.02 12.21 27.28
N LEU A 339 19.79 11.89 27.69
CA LEU A 339 18.65 12.81 27.67
C LEU A 339 18.84 14.01 28.60
N ILE A 340 19.25 13.77 29.85
CA ILE A 340 19.49 14.84 30.83
C ILE A 340 20.64 15.73 30.35
N GLY A 341 21.75 15.14 29.93
CA GLY A 341 22.89 15.89 29.39
C GLY A 341 22.56 16.68 28.13
N GLY A 342 21.80 16.09 27.21
CA GLY A 342 21.30 16.74 26.01
C GLY A 342 20.37 17.92 26.34
N GLY A 343 19.45 17.73 27.28
CA GLY A 343 18.55 18.78 27.78
C GLY A 343 19.32 19.95 28.42
N ILE A 344 20.28 19.66 29.31
CA ILE A 344 21.14 20.68 29.92
C ILE A 344 21.94 21.45 28.85
N LYS A 345 22.51 20.74 27.87
CA LYS A 345 23.26 21.36 26.78
C LYS A 345 22.39 22.29 25.92
N LEU A 346 21.16 21.89 25.61
CA LEU A 346 20.19 22.72 24.88
C LEU A 346 19.82 23.98 25.67
N LEU A 347 19.62 23.86 26.99
CA LEU A 347 19.36 25.00 27.88
C LEU A 347 20.55 25.97 27.98
N THR A 348 21.77 25.47 27.76
CA THR A 348 23.02 26.25 27.86
C THR A 348 23.49 26.82 26.50
N GLY A 349 22.76 26.55 25.41
CA GLY A 349 23.08 27.05 24.07
C GLY A 349 23.07 28.58 24.01
N LYS A 350 24.23 29.19 23.76
CA LYS A 350 24.39 30.65 23.59
C LYS A 350 23.47 31.16 22.47
N LYS A 351 22.60 32.13 22.80
CA LYS A 351 21.98 33.06 21.85
C LYS A 351 23.09 33.65 20.97
N GLU A 352 23.11 33.25 19.71
CA GLU A 352 24.00 33.87 18.73
C GLU A 352 23.66 35.36 18.64
N LYS A 353 24.69 36.19 18.77
CA LYS A 353 24.61 37.65 18.84
C LYS A 353 23.94 38.21 17.58
N SER A 354 22.66 38.53 17.66
CA SER A 354 22.07 39.59 16.83
C SER A 354 22.62 40.92 17.34
N ASN A 355 23.83 41.26 16.90
CA ASN A 355 24.46 42.57 17.10
C ASN A 355 24.84 43.11 15.72
N GLN A 356 23.84 43.29 14.85
CA GLN A 356 23.90 44.05 13.62
C GLN A 356 22.48 44.56 13.32
N LYS A 357 22.07 45.61 14.04
CA LYS A 357 21.03 46.62 13.73
C LYS A 357 20.61 47.35 15.02
N GLN A 358 21.55 48.10 15.58
CA GLN A 358 21.25 49.20 16.51
C GLN A 358 22.35 50.27 16.42
N GLU A 359 22.79 50.54 15.19
CA GLU A 359 23.58 51.72 14.83
C GLU A 359 22.74 52.60 13.89
N GLU A 360 21.46 52.81 14.26
CA GLU A 360 20.56 53.85 13.76
C GLU A 360 19.61 54.25 14.89
N ALA A 361 20.15 54.82 15.98
CA ALA A 361 19.40 55.62 16.96
C ALA A 361 20.35 56.30 17.97
N LYS A 362 21.27 57.13 17.48
CA LYS A 362 21.71 58.33 18.20
C LYS A 362 22.28 59.35 17.25
#